data_AF-A0A9P6YRP6-F1
#
_entry.id   AF-A0A9P6YRP6-F1
#
_cell.length_a   1.000
_cell.length_b   1.000
_cell.length_c   1.000
_cell.angle_alpha   90.00
_cell.angle_beta   90.00
_cell.angle_gamma   90.00
#
_symmetry.space_group_name_H-M   'P 1'
#
loop_
_entity.id
_entity.type
_entity.pdbx_description
1 polymer ?
#
loop_
_entity_poly.entity_id
_entity_poly.type
_entity_poly.pdbx_seq_one_letter_code
_entity_poly.pdbx_strand_id
1 'polypeptide(L)'
;MVDELIVLYDGAVIPTYQCPNGVLVRVALISVNCDIPAARKVAGFMGQSAHKACNKCSTVFPRISTGANSSKPDFSNFDDEHWIMRDSIQQRREAYDWLNATHITQQKALQMSTGSKWSELHRLCYFDVVRLTTVDPMHNLFLGTPKRMIEVWESRGLLTVNDFKAMADESNSILIPSQYCKIPRCM
;
A
#
# COMPACT_ATOMS: atom_id res chain seq x y z
N MET A 1 -15.01 -4.92 -14.12
CA MET A 1 -13.65 -4.37 -14.42
C MET A 1 -12.61 -5.46 -14.68
N VAL A 2 -12.40 -6.44 -13.78
CA VAL A 2 -11.34 -7.46 -13.97
C VAL A 2 -11.64 -8.40 -15.14
N ASP A 3 -12.89 -8.80 -15.33
CA ASP A 3 -13.29 -9.66 -16.46
C ASP A 3 -13.00 -8.98 -17.82
N GLU A 4 -13.29 -7.70 -17.92
CA GLU A 4 -13.02 -6.87 -19.10
C GLU A 4 -11.52 -6.72 -19.33
N LEU A 5 -10.72 -6.56 -18.26
CA LEU A 5 -9.26 -6.50 -18.36
C LEU A 5 -8.64 -7.82 -18.82
N ILE A 6 -9.25 -8.98 -18.51
CA ILE A 6 -8.80 -10.27 -19.02
C ILE A 6 -9.02 -10.33 -20.53
N VAL A 7 -10.22 -9.99 -21.00
CA VAL A 7 -10.56 -9.98 -22.43
C VAL A 7 -9.71 -8.97 -23.20
N LEU A 8 -9.57 -7.75 -22.67
CA LEU A 8 -8.83 -6.68 -23.32
C LEU A 8 -7.32 -6.90 -23.30
N TYR A 9 -6.78 -7.74 -22.44
CA TYR A 9 -5.36 -8.09 -22.46
C TYR A 9 -5.00 -8.91 -23.70
N ASP A 10 -5.86 -9.86 -24.08
CA ASP A 10 -5.71 -10.63 -25.33
C ASP A 10 -5.88 -9.71 -26.55
N GLY A 11 -6.82 -8.76 -26.43
CA GLY A 11 -7.04 -7.64 -27.34
C GLY A 11 -8.40 -7.69 -28.01
N ALA A 12 -8.92 -6.52 -28.36
CA ALA A 12 -10.20 -6.36 -29.06
C ALA A 12 -10.03 -5.45 -30.29
N VAL A 13 -10.70 -5.80 -31.39
CA VAL A 13 -10.76 -4.94 -32.57
C VAL A 13 -11.83 -3.88 -32.33
N ILE A 14 -11.43 -2.61 -32.25
CA ILE A 14 -12.32 -1.49 -31.96
C ILE A 14 -12.36 -0.54 -33.16
N PRO A 15 -13.53 -0.34 -33.81
CA PRO A 15 -13.74 0.67 -34.84
C PRO A 15 -13.40 2.07 -34.36
N THR A 16 -12.71 2.84 -35.20
CA THR A 16 -12.44 4.26 -34.97
C THR A 16 -12.89 5.08 -36.17
N TYR A 17 -13.02 6.40 -36.02
CA TYR A 17 -13.37 7.29 -37.13
C TYR A 17 -12.41 7.16 -38.32
N GLN A 18 -11.10 7.03 -38.05
CA GLN A 18 -10.07 6.90 -39.08
C GLN A 18 -9.92 5.45 -39.60
N CYS A 19 -10.37 4.45 -38.83
CA CYS A 19 -10.30 3.04 -39.21
C CYS A 19 -11.66 2.36 -38.93
N PRO A 20 -12.63 2.42 -39.87
CA PRO A 20 -13.95 1.81 -39.70
C PRO A 20 -13.92 0.30 -39.51
N ASN A 21 -12.91 -0.39 -40.07
CA ASN A 21 -12.67 -1.82 -39.88
C ASN A 21 -12.05 -2.16 -38.51
N GLY A 22 -11.70 -1.14 -37.73
CA GLY A 22 -11.14 -1.24 -36.40
C GLY A 22 -9.63 -1.41 -36.32
N VAL A 23 -9.13 -1.17 -35.11
CA VAL A 23 -7.74 -1.36 -34.73
C VAL A 23 -7.67 -2.32 -33.54
N LEU A 24 -6.63 -3.15 -33.48
CA LEU A 24 -6.40 -4.02 -32.34
C LEU A 24 -5.97 -3.15 -31.14
N VAL A 25 -6.81 -3.12 -30.11
CA VAL A 25 -6.54 -2.43 -28.84
C VAL A 25 -6.32 -3.46 -27.76
N ARG A 26 -5.27 -3.25 -26.95
CA ARG A 26 -5.00 -4.02 -25.73
C ARG A 26 -5.00 -3.11 -24.53
N VAL A 27 -5.52 -3.60 -23.41
CA VAL A 27 -5.55 -2.88 -22.13
C VAL A 27 -4.95 -3.75 -21.05
N ALA A 28 -4.08 -3.16 -20.23
CA ALA A 28 -3.48 -3.81 -19.08
C ALA A 28 -3.52 -2.87 -17.87
N LEU A 29 -3.83 -3.42 -16.70
CA LEU A 29 -3.62 -2.72 -15.43
C LEU A 29 -2.11 -2.65 -15.14
N ILE A 30 -1.58 -1.43 -14.96
CA ILE A 30 -0.14 -1.22 -14.75
C ILE A 30 0.22 -1.18 -13.27
N SER A 31 -0.57 -0.49 -12.43
CA SER A 31 -0.27 -0.38 -11.00
C SER A 31 -1.51 -0.07 -10.16
N VAL A 32 -1.42 -0.41 -8.88
CA VAL A 32 -2.36 0.00 -7.83
C VAL A 32 -1.66 1.07 -6.98
N ASN A 33 -2.19 2.28 -7.03
CA ASN A 33 -1.68 3.46 -6.32
C ASN A 33 -2.79 4.01 -5.44
N CYS A 34 -2.70 3.73 -4.15
CA CYS A 34 -3.65 4.22 -3.16
C CYS A 34 -3.00 4.23 -1.76
N ASP A 35 -3.71 4.77 -0.78
CA ASP A 35 -3.25 4.72 0.61
C ASP A 35 -2.98 3.26 1.05
N ILE A 36 -2.14 3.08 2.06
CA ILE A 36 -1.77 1.73 2.50
C ILE A 36 -3.01 0.86 2.81
N PRO A 37 -4.02 1.32 3.57
CA PRO A 37 -5.21 0.51 3.85
C PRO A 37 -5.96 0.03 2.60
N ALA A 38 -6.19 0.89 1.61
CA ALA A 38 -6.85 0.50 0.37
C ALA A 38 -5.96 -0.44 -0.45
N ALA A 39 -4.66 -0.16 -0.54
CA ALA A 39 -3.70 -0.98 -1.29
C ALA A 39 -3.69 -2.42 -0.77
N ARG A 40 -3.71 -2.62 0.55
CA ARG A 40 -3.79 -3.97 1.14
C ARG A 40 -5.05 -4.70 0.76
N LYS A 41 -6.21 -4.04 0.85
CA LYS A 41 -7.50 -4.66 0.52
C LYS A 41 -7.58 -5.02 -0.97
N VAL A 42 -7.21 -4.09 -1.84
CA VAL A 42 -7.28 -4.25 -3.29
C VAL A 42 -6.30 -5.33 -3.79
N ALA A 43 -5.11 -5.42 -3.22
CA ALA A 43 -4.10 -6.39 -3.64
C ALA A 43 -4.13 -7.72 -2.86
N GLY A 44 -5.03 -7.88 -1.89
CA GLY A 44 -5.16 -9.13 -1.12
C GLY A 44 -4.02 -9.33 -0.10
N PHE A 45 -3.53 -8.26 0.52
CA PHE A 45 -2.58 -8.33 1.63
C PHE A 45 -3.26 -8.03 2.97
N MET A 46 -2.61 -8.44 4.05
CA MET A 46 -3.05 -8.11 5.40
C MET A 46 -2.79 -6.63 5.73
N GLY A 47 -3.59 -6.09 6.66
CA GLY A 47 -3.47 -4.71 7.12
C GLY A 47 -2.19 -4.46 7.93
N GLN A 48 -1.90 -3.18 8.18
CA GLN A 48 -0.70 -2.71 8.88
C GLN A 48 -0.49 -3.30 10.28
N SER A 49 -1.52 -3.82 10.95
CA SER A 49 -1.42 -4.44 12.28
C SER A 49 -1.17 -5.95 12.22
N ALA A 50 -1.02 -6.55 11.04
CA ALA A 50 -0.73 -7.96 10.91
C ALA A 50 0.73 -8.28 11.25
N HIS A 51 1.01 -9.52 11.61
CA HIS A 51 2.38 -9.98 11.86
C HIS A 51 3.18 -10.09 10.54
N LYS A 52 2.51 -10.27 9.39
CA LYS A 52 3.08 -10.10 8.05
C LYS A 52 2.45 -8.89 7.37
N ALA A 53 2.86 -7.69 7.76
CA ALA A 53 2.25 -6.44 7.29
C ALA A 53 2.77 -5.93 5.93
N CYS A 54 3.96 -6.36 5.52
CA CYS A 54 4.58 -5.93 4.26
C CYS A 54 4.02 -6.70 3.05
N ASN A 55 3.92 -6.03 1.90
CA ASN A 55 3.53 -6.63 0.61
C ASN A 55 4.75 -6.95 -0.25
N LYS A 56 5.93 -6.48 0.12
CA LYS A 56 7.18 -6.72 -0.61
C LYS A 56 7.96 -7.90 -0.03
N CYS A 57 7.93 -8.06 1.30
CA CYS A 57 8.53 -9.19 2.00
C CYS A 57 7.49 -9.98 2.80
N SER A 58 7.85 -11.22 3.12
CA SER A 58 7.07 -12.17 3.91
C SER A 58 7.54 -12.24 5.37
N THR A 59 8.45 -11.32 5.77
CA THR A 59 8.99 -11.18 7.12
C THR A 59 7.89 -11.09 8.16
N VAL A 60 8.07 -11.81 9.26
CA VAL A 60 7.21 -11.74 10.44
C VAL A 60 7.74 -10.64 11.35
N PHE A 61 6.94 -9.60 11.55
CA PHE A 61 7.27 -8.50 12.44
C PHE A 61 6.90 -8.85 13.89
N PRO A 62 7.83 -8.70 14.85
CA PRO A 62 7.55 -8.91 16.26
C PRO A 62 6.51 -7.90 16.77
N ARG A 63 6.07 -8.05 18.01
CA ARG A 63 5.15 -7.09 18.66
C ARG A 63 5.92 -6.24 19.66
N ILE A 64 5.56 -4.97 19.74
CA ILE A 64 6.06 -4.10 20.80
C ILE A 64 5.44 -4.57 22.11
N SER A 65 6.26 -4.87 23.12
CA SER A 65 5.84 -5.28 24.47
C SER A 65 5.79 -4.09 25.42
N THR A 66 4.90 -3.13 25.18
CA THR A 66 4.70 -1.96 26.04
C THR A 66 3.33 -2.04 26.72
N GLY A 67 3.28 -2.70 27.87
CA GLY A 67 2.09 -2.82 28.71
C GLY A 67 1.10 -3.91 28.28
N ALA A 68 0.10 -4.18 29.13
CA ALA A 68 -0.80 -5.34 29.03
C ALA A 68 -1.65 -5.43 27.74
N ASN A 69 -1.62 -4.41 26.86
CA ASN A 69 -2.49 -4.31 25.69
C ASN A 69 -1.78 -3.87 24.38
N SER A 70 -0.44 -3.80 24.31
CA SER A 70 0.20 -3.38 23.05
C SER A 70 0.26 -4.53 22.03
N SER A 71 -0.60 -4.43 21.01
CA SER A 71 -0.69 -5.36 19.88
C SER A 71 -0.08 -4.81 18.59
N LYS A 72 0.70 -3.72 18.63
CA LYS A 72 1.27 -3.10 17.43
C LYS A 72 2.49 -3.90 16.94
N PRO A 73 2.64 -4.12 15.62
CA PRO A 73 3.88 -4.67 15.10
C PRO A 73 5.03 -3.71 15.37
N ASP A 74 6.19 -4.29 15.69
CA ASP A 74 7.44 -3.60 15.83
C ASP A 74 8.14 -3.57 14.45
N PHE A 75 8.20 -2.37 13.88
CA PHE A 75 8.89 -2.11 12.62
C PHE A 75 10.26 -1.48 12.85
N SER A 76 10.77 -1.41 14.08
CA SER A 76 12.04 -0.72 14.38
C SER A 76 13.27 -1.48 13.87
N ASN A 77 13.19 -2.82 13.82
CA ASN A 77 14.28 -3.68 13.41
C ASN A 77 14.26 -3.95 11.89
N PHE A 78 14.65 -2.95 11.10
CA PHE A 78 14.80 -3.06 9.64
C PHE A 78 16.05 -3.88 9.31
N ASP A 79 15.90 -5.19 9.22
CA ASP A 79 16.93 -6.13 8.76
C ASP A 79 16.75 -6.44 7.26
N ASP A 80 17.10 -5.48 6.40
CA ASP A 80 16.90 -5.58 4.95
C ASP A 80 17.80 -6.62 4.27
N GLU A 81 18.89 -7.02 4.92
CA GLU A 81 19.78 -8.09 4.46
C GLU A 81 19.11 -9.48 4.50
N HIS A 82 18.26 -9.74 5.50
CA HIS A 82 17.62 -11.05 5.71
C HIS A 82 16.14 -11.10 5.33
N TRP A 83 15.62 -10.06 4.67
CA TRP A 83 14.24 -10.05 4.24
C TRP A 83 13.93 -11.10 3.19
N ILE A 84 12.98 -11.97 3.51
CA ILE A 84 12.45 -12.95 2.56
C ILE A 84 11.45 -12.23 1.66
N MET A 85 11.88 -11.90 0.44
CA MET A 85 11.05 -11.24 -0.56
C MET A 85 9.86 -12.12 -0.96
N ARG A 86 8.71 -11.51 -1.20
CA ARG A 86 7.54 -12.21 -1.75
C ARG A 86 7.76 -12.47 -3.23
N ASP A 87 7.41 -13.67 -3.66
CA ASP A 87 7.30 -14.04 -5.06
C ASP A 87 5.85 -13.89 -5.52
N SER A 88 5.63 -13.37 -6.73
CA SER A 88 4.28 -13.08 -7.23
C SER A 88 3.50 -14.35 -7.61
N ILE A 89 4.20 -15.40 -8.05
CA ILE A 89 3.59 -16.70 -8.35
C ILE A 89 3.14 -17.37 -7.07
N GLN A 90 4.01 -17.40 -6.05
CA GLN A 90 3.69 -17.91 -4.72
C GLN A 90 2.53 -17.12 -4.08
N GLN A 91 2.58 -15.79 -4.15
CA GLN A 91 1.50 -14.92 -3.65
C GLN A 91 0.15 -15.27 -4.29
N ARG A 92 0.13 -15.50 -5.61
CA ARG A 92 -1.08 -15.91 -6.33
C ARG A 92 -1.58 -17.28 -5.86
N ARG A 93 -0.70 -18.27 -5.70
CA ARG A 93 -1.06 -19.60 -5.20
C ARG A 93 -1.70 -19.50 -3.81
N GLU A 94 -1.07 -18.79 -2.88
CA GLU A 94 -1.59 -18.59 -1.52
C GLU A 94 -2.96 -17.89 -1.50
N ALA A 95 -3.18 -16.94 -2.41
CA ALA A 95 -4.46 -16.26 -2.54
C ALA A 95 -5.57 -17.21 -3.05
N TYR A 96 -5.25 -18.11 -4.00
CA TYR A 96 -6.19 -19.14 -4.46
C TYR A 96 -6.44 -20.21 -3.40
N ASP A 97 -5.42 -20.62 -2.63
CA ASP A 97 -5.60 -21.54 -1.49
C ASP A 97 -6.55 -20.93 -0.45
N TRP A 98 -6.43 -19.62 -0.21
CA TRP A 98 -7.36 -18.89 0.65
C TRP A 98 -8.78 -18.85 0.05
N LEU A 99 -8.92 -18.61 -1.25
CA LEU A 99 -10.23 -18.58 -1.93
C LEU A 99 -10.93 -19.94 -1.85
N ASN A 100 -10.17 -21.02 -2.09
CA ASN A 100 -10.67 -22.39 -2.16
C ASN A 100 -10.86 -23.04 -0.77
N ALA A 101 -10.44 -22.38 0.30
CA ALA A 101 -10.64 -22.87 1.65
C ALA A 101 -12.12 -22.96 2.02
N THR A 102 -12.55 -24.13 2.50
CA THR A 102 -13.97 -24.44 2.78
C THR A 102 -14.54 -23.65 3.96
N HIS A 103 -13.69 -23.32 4.94
CA HIS A 103 -14.13 -22.73 6.21
C HIS A 103 -13.44 -21.41 6.51
N ILE A 104 -14.18 -20.50 7.15
CA ILE A 104 -13.65 -19.20 7.61
C ILE A 104 -12.45 -19.38 8.57
N THR A 105 -12.44 -20.46 9.36
CA THR A 105 -11.31 -20.79 10.26
C THR A 105 -10.05 -21.13 9.47
N GLN A 106 -10.18 -21.89 8.38
CA GLN A 106 -9.08 -22.22 7.47
C GLN A 106 -8.59 -20.97 6.73
N GLN A 107 -9.49 -20.13 6.23
CA GLN A 107 -9.15 -18.82 5.65
C GLN A 107 -8.38 -17.93 6.62
N LYS A 108 -8.82 -17.88 7.90
CA LYS A 108 -8.14 -17.13 8.96
C LYS A 108 -6.75 -17.69 9.25
N ALA A 109 -6.59 -19.01 9.26
CA ALA A 109 -5.29 -19.65 9.46
C ALA A 109 -4.34 -19.37 8.29
N LEU A 110 -4.82 -19.49 7.05
CA LEU A 110 -4.04 -19.21 5.83
C LEU A 110 -3.62 -17.74 5.77
N GLN A 111 -4.55 -16.79 5.90
CA GLN A 111 -4.20 -15.37 5.83
C GLN A 111 -3.26 -14.95 6.97
N MET A 112 -3.31 -15.66 8.10
CA MET A 112 -2.32 -15.49 9.15
C MET A 112 -0.98 -16.01 8.67
N SER A 113 -0.83 -17.31 8.36
CA SER A 113 0.48 -17.89 8.01
C SER A 113 1.16 -17.23 6.81
N THR A 114 0.40 -16.85 5.77
CA THR A 114 0.94 -16.31 4.52
C THR A 114 0.97 -14.78 4.49
N GLY A 115 0.07 -14.11 5.22
CA GLY A 115 -0.17 -12.67 5.07
C GLY A 115 -0.94 -12.32 3.78
N SER A 116 -1.59 -13.29 3.16
CA SER A 116 -2.23 -13.21 1.84
C SER A 116 -3.72 -13.53 1.92
N LYS A 117 -4.54 -12.89 1.10
CA LYS A 117 -5.97 -13.17 0.89
C LYS A 117 -6.30 -13.13 -0.59
N TRP A 118 -7.45 -13.69 -0.94
CA TRP A 118 -8.01 -13.51 -2.28
C TRP A 118 -8.27 -12.03 -2.59
N SER A 119 -7.98 -11.70 -3.85
CA SER A 119 -8.43 -10.48 -4.52
C SER A 119 -8.61 -10.83 -5.99
N GLU A 120 -9.60 -10.23 -6.64
CA GLU A 120 -9.84 -10.39 -8.08
C GLU A 120 -8.60 -10.06 -8.94
N LEU A 121 -7.68 -9.21 -8.45
CA LEU A 121 -6.44 -8.91 -9.17
C LEU A 121 -5.54 -10.13 -9.38
N HIS A 122 -5.68 -11.19 -8.55
CA HIS A 122 -4.92 -12.42 -8.72
C HIS A 122 -5.31 -13.20 -9.98
N ARG A 123 -6.48 -12.94 -10.58
CA ARG A 123 -6.91 -13.52 -11.86
C ARG A 123 -6.15 -12.97 -13.05
N LEU A 124 -5.61 -11.75 -12.95
CA LEU A 124 -4.84 -11.12 -14.02
C LEU A 124 -3.46 -11.77 -14.07
N CYS A 125 -3.25 -12.73 -14.98
CA CYS A 125 -2.03 -13.52 -15.09
C CYS A 125 -0.76 -12.66 -15.27
N TYR A 126 -0.90 -11.54 -15.99
CA TYR A 126 0.14 -10.55 -16.26
C TYR A 126 0.43 -9.61 -15.09
N PHE A 127 -0.45 -9.53 -14.10
CA PHE A 127 -0.35 -8.55 -13.02
C PHE A 127 0.42 -9.13 -11.82
N ASP A 128 1.59 -8.56 -11.55
CA ASP A 128 2.37 -8.85 -10.35
C ASP A 128 1.86 -8.00 -9.18
N VAL A 129 0.98 -8.57 -8.35
CA VAL A 129 0.42 -7.88 -7.17
C VAL A 129 1.47 -7.47 -6.14
N VAL A 130 2.59 -8.19 -6.05
CA VAL A 130 3.69 -7.88 -5.11
C VAL A 130 4.39 -6.62 -5.57
N ARG A 131 4.79 -6.57 -6.85
CA ARG A 131 5.56 -5.47 -7.44
C ARG A 131 4.70 -4.25 -7.74
N LEU A 132 3.55 -4.44 -8.37
CA LEU A 132 2.71 -3.39 -8.96
C LEU A 132 1.71 -2.76 -7.98
N THR A 133 1.64 -3.25 -6.74
CA THR A 133 1.07 -2.51 -5.62
C THR A 133 2.11 -1.55 -5.07
N THR A 134 1.99 -0.27 -5.44
CA THR A 134 2.99 0.76 -5.13
C THR A 134 2.67 1.48 -3.84
N VAL A 135 3.65 2.20 -3.29
CA VAL A 135 3.44 3.08 -2.14
C VAL A 135 2.95 4.42 -2.67
N ASP A 136 1.78 4.87 -2.20
CA ASP A 136 1.30 6.21 -2.56
C ASP A 136 2.25 7.29 -2.02
N PRO A 137 2.84 8.12 -2.91
CA PRO A 137 3.79 9.15 -2.50
C PRO A 137 3.14 10.23 -1.64
N MET A 138 1.88 10.58 -1.86
CA MET A 138 1.26 11.67 -1.09
C MET A 138 1.08 11.30 0.38
N HIS A 139 0.28 10.28 0.67
CA HIS A 139 -0.12 10.01 2.04
C HIS A 139 0.97 9.31 2.83
N ASN A 140 1.77 8.45 2.18
CA ASN A 140 2.77 7.67 2.89
C ASN A 140 4.14 8.36 2.93
N LEU A 141 4.58 8.94 1.81
CA LEU A 141 5.92 9.55 1.72
C LEU A 141 5.92 11.03 2.12
N PHE A 142 5.02 11.86 1.57
CA PHE A 142 5.03 13.31 1.81
C PHE A 142 4.26 13.74 3.07
N LEU A 143 3.30 12.93 3.54
CA LEU A 143 2.58 13.21 4.79
C LEU A 143 3.03 12.29 5.93
N GLY A 144 3.01 10.98 5.72
CA GLY A 144 3.33 9.98 6.74
C GLY A 144 4.75 10.09 7.29
N THR A 145 5.75 10.12 6.42
CA THR A 145 7.16 10.18 6.83
C THR A 145 7.51 11.47 7.60
N PRO A 146 7.20 12.69 7.09
CA PRO A 146 7.49 13.91 7.84
C PRO A 146 6.77 13.96 9.20
N LYS A 147 5.49 13.55 9.25
CA LYS A 147 4.77 13.45 10.52
C LYS A 147 5.52 12.56 11.52
N ARG A 148 5.96 11.37 11.09
CA ARG A 148 6.68 10.44 11.96
C ARG A 148 8.04 10.99 12.40
N MET A 149 8.75 11.68 11.51
CA MET A 149 10.02 12.33 11.84
C MET A 149 9.84 13.40 12.91
N ILE A 150 8.81 14.24 12.79
CA ILE A 150 8.48 15.28 13.78
C ILE A 150 8.18 14.64 15.14
N GLU A 151 7.36 13.60 15.20
CA GLU A 151 7.07 12.85 16.44
C GLU A 151 8.36 12.32 17.10
N VAL A 152 9.28 11.77 16.29
CA VAL A 152 10.55 11.25 16.80
C VAL A 152 11.44 12.38 17.31
N TRP A 153 11.55 13.48 16.58
CA TRP A 153 12.36 14.63 16.99
C TRP A 153 11.83 15.30 18.25
N GLU A 154 10.52 15.46 18.38
CA GLU A 154 9.88 15.95 19.61
C GLU A 154 10.17 15.00 20.79
N SER A 155 10.01 13.68 20.60
CA SER A 155 10.28 12.69 21.67
C SER A 155 11.73 12.67 22.13
N ARG A 156 12.66 13.14 21.30
CA ARG A 156 14.11 13.24 21.60
C ARG A 156 14.51 14.64 22.07
N GLY A 157 13.57 15.58 22.20
CA GLY A 157 13.83 16.97 22.56
C GLY A 157 14.62 17.75 21.50
N LEU A 158 14.63 17.28 20.25
CA LEU A 158 15.27 17.98 19.13
C LEU A 158 14.40 19.09 18.55
N LEU A 159 13.09 19.01 18.77
CA LEU A 159 12.13 20.06 18.47
C LEU A 159 11.32 20.38 19.71
N THR A 160 11.13 21.67 19.96
CA THR A 160 10.34 22.21 21.07
C THR A 160 9.12 22.97 20.55
N VAL A 161 8.22 23.31 21.47
CA VAL A 161 7.06 24.17 21.18
C VAL A 161 7.48 25.53 20.58
N ASN A 162 8.64 26.06 20.96
CA ASN A 162 9.14 27.32 20.41
C ASN A 162 9.60 27.16 18.96
N ASP A 163 10.22 26.03 18.62
CA ASP A 163 10.62 25.74 17.23
C ASP A 163 9.39 25.59 16.33
N PHE A 164 8.31 24.95 16.81
CA PHE A 164 7.03 24.89 16.08
C PHE A 164 6.39 26.26 15.87
N LYS A 165 6.49 27.17 16.85
CA LYS A 165 6.02 28.56 16.67
C LYS A 165 6.85 29.29 15.62
N ALA A 166 8.17 29.19 15.67
CA ALA A 166 9.06 29.80 14.69
C ALA A 166 8.80 29.29 13.27
N MET A 167 8.65 27.96 13.09
CA MET A 167 8.28 27.36 11.80
C MET A 167 6.91 27.83 11.29
N ALA A 168 5.93 28.01 12.20
CA ALA A 168 4.62 28.53 11.83
C ALA A 168 4.69 30.00 11.37
N ASP A 169 5.49 30.82 12.05
CA ASP A 169 5.69 32.23 11.69
C ASP A 169 6.43 32.37 10.35
N GLU A 170 7.45 31.54 10.11
CA GLU A 170 8.15 31.46 8.83
C GLU A 170 7.19 31.03 7.70
N SER A 171 6.41 29.96 7.90
CA SER A 171 5.41 29.51 6.94
C SER A 171 4.37 30.60 6.60
N ASN A 172 3.98 31.39 7.60
CA ASN A 172 3.09 32.53 7.40
C ASN A 172 3.73 33.64 6.55
N SER A 173 5.05 33.80 6.57
CA SER A 173 5.78 34.77 5.75
C SER A 173 5.94 34.35 4.29
N ILE A 174 5.77 33.06 3.98
CA ILE A 174 5.89 32.54 2.61
C ILE A 174 4.75 33.12 1.75
N LEU A 175 5.15 33.76 0.65
CA LEU A 175 4.23 34.20 -0.41
C LEU A 175 3.89 33.00 -1.29
N ILE A 176 2.65 32.54 -1.19
CA ILE A 176 2.14 31.44 -1.99
C ILE A 176 1.40 32.01 -3.21
N PRO A 177 1.65 31.52 -4.44
CA PRO A 177 0.90 31.94 -5.63
C PRO A 177 -0.60 31.76 -5.43
N SER A 178 -1.41 32.64 -6.02
CA SER A 178 -2.88 32.67 -5.85
C SER A 178 -3.62 31.37 -6.19
N GLN A 179 -2.97 30.47 -6.93
CA GLN A 179 -3.51 29.16 -7.30
C GLN A 179 -3.43 28.13 -6.18
N TYR A 180 -2.73 28.43 -5.09
CA TYR A 180 -2.57 27.55 -3.93
C TYR A 180 -3.06 28.26 -2.67
N CYS A 181 -3.75 27.52 -1.81
CA CYS A 181 -4.20 28.02 -0.52
C CYS A 181 -3.20 27.66 0.59
N LYS A 182 -3.00 28.57 1.55
CA LYS A 182 -2.38 28.22 2.83
C LYS A 182 -3.29 27.22 3.54
N ILE A 183 -2.72 26.13 4.05
CA ILE A 183 -3.46 25.16 4.87
C ILE A 183 -3.91 25.91 6.15
N PRO A 184 -5.22 26.01 6.43
CA PRO A 184 -5.69 26.73 7.61
C PRO A 184 -5.17 26.04 8.89
N ARG A 185 -4.88 26.83 9.92
CA ARG A 185 -4.52 26.29 11.25
C ARG A 185 -5.64 25.35 11.70
N CYS A 186 -5.34 24.06 11.87
CA CYS A 186 -6.21 23.17 12.62
C CYS A 186 -6.30 23.72 14.06
N MET A 187 -7.51 24.06 14.50
CA MET A 187 -7.83 24.36 15.90
C MET A 187 -7.62 23.12 16.77
#